data_AF-A0A925TWN6-F1
#
_entry.id   AF-A0A925TWN6-F1
#
_cell.length_a   1.000
_cell.length_b   1.000
_cell.length_c   1.000
_cell.angle_alpha   90.00
_cell.angle_beta   90.00
_cell.angle_gamma   90.00
#
_symmetry.space_group_name_H-M   'P 1'
#
loop_
_entity.id
_entity.type
_entity.pdbx_description
1 polymer ?
#
loop_
_entity_poly.entity_id
_entity_poly.type
_entity_poly.pdbx_seq_one_letter_code
_entity_poly.pdbx_strand_id
1 'polypeptide(L)' 'MEKKLIEEEDYYINADGYFVFTEKYLKERGYCCRNGCLHCPYKREDLLRQEEQIKKHP' A
#
# COMPACT_ATOMS: atom_id res chain seq x y z
N MET A 1 7.39 9.78 -14.74
CA MET A 1 7.34 8.47 -15.41
C MET A 1 6.34 7.61 -14.67
N GLU A 2 5.30 7.13 -15.36
CA GLU A 2 4.33 6.22 -14.75
C GLU A 2 5.01 4.86 -14.54
N LYS A 3 5.11 4.42 -13.28
CA LYS A 3 5.62 3.09 -12.95
C LYS A 3 4.62 2.05 -13.49
N LYS A 4 5.09 1.14 -14.34
CA LYS A 4 4.32 -0.02 -14.78
C LYS A 4 4.28 -1.05 -13.65
N LEU A 5 3.09 -1.58 -13.35
CA LEU A 5 2.92 -2.65 -12.37
C LEU A 5 3.39 -3.99 -12.96
N ILE A 6 4.09 -4.77 -12.15
CA ILE A 6 4.58 -6.10 -12.50
C ILE A 6 3.77 -7.14 -11.71
N GLU A 7 3.19 -8.12 -12.42
CA GLU A 7 2.47 -9.24 -11.80
C GLU A 7 3.46 -10.12 -10.99
N GLU A 8 2.98 -10.73 -9.90
CA GLU A 8 3.75 -11.44 -8.86
C GLU A 8 4.70 -10.57 -8.01
N GLU A 9 5.06 -9.36 -8.48
CA GLU A 9 5.93 -8.43 -7.74
C GLU A 9 5.14 -7.31 -7.06
N ASP A 10 4.33 -6.57 -7.82
CA ASP A 10 3.52 -5.46 -7.33
C ASP A 10 2.08 -5.91 -6.99
N TYR A 11 1.56 -6.91 -7.70
CA TYR A 11 0.22 -7.45 -7.50
C TYR A 11 0.11 -8.89 -7.99
N TYR A 12 -0.97 -9.57 -7.63
CA TYR A 12 -1.39 -10.84 -8.23
C TYR A 12 -2.92 -10.92 -8.29
N ILE A 13 -3.44 -11.79 -9.14
CA ILE A 13 -4.86 -12.17 -9.13
C ILE A 13 -5.01 -13.42 -8.26
N ASN A 14 -5.83 -13.35 -7.21
CA ASN A 14 -6.06 -14.49 -6.33
C ASN A 14 -7.03 -15.52 -6.99
N ALA A 15 -7.24 -16.66 -6.33
CA ALA A 15 -8.14 -17.70 -6.84
C ALA A 15 -9.60 -17.25 -7.03
N ASP A 16 -10.03 -16.21 -6.33
CA ASP A 16 -11.37 -15.61 -6.45
C ASP A 16 -11.45 -14.56 -7.56
N GLY A 17 -10.35 -14.30 -8.28
CA GLY A 17 -10.28 -13.28 -9.34
C GLY A 17 -10.06 -11.85 -8.84
N TYR A 18 -9.72 -11.66 -7.56
CA TYR A 18 -9.43 -10.34 -7.01
C TYR A 18 -8.01 -9.88 -7.30
N PHE A 19 -7.89 -8.61 -7.65
CA PHE A 19 -6.62 -7.92 -7.79
C PHE A 19 -6.06 -7.57 -6.40
N VAL A 20 -4.95 -8.23 -6.01
CA VAL A 20 -4.34 -8.08 -4.69
C VAL A 20 -2.95 -7.47 -4.82
N PHE A 21 -2.74 -6.29 -4.24
CA PHE A 21 -1.42 -5.67 -4.15
C PHE A 21 -0.52 -6.40 -3.15
N THR A 22 0.76 -6.51 -3.49
CA THR A 22 1.78 -7.06 -2.60
C THR A 22 2.21 -6.05 -1.53
N GLU A 23 2.86 -6.56 -0.49
CA GLU A 23 3.48 -5.71 0.54
C GLU A 23 4.49 -4.73 -0.06
N LYS A 24 5.27 -5.18 -1.07
CA LYS A 24 6.27 -4.37 -1.77
C LYS A 24 5.64 -3.14 -2.40
N TYR A 25 4.60 -3.32 -3.21
CA TYR A 25 3.91 -2.21 -3.84
C TYR A 25 3.30 -1.26 -2.82
N LEU A 26 2.65 -1.81 -1.79
CA LEU A 26 2.03 -1.02 -0.73
C LEU A 26 3.04 -0.20 0.06
N LYS A 27 4.28 -0.67 0.19
CA LYS A 27 5.38 0.06 0.83
C LYS A 27 5.91 1.18 -0.07
N GLU A 28 6.09 0.88 -1.36
CA GLU A 28 6.61 1.83 -2.35
C GLU A 28 5.66 3.00 -2.64
N ARG A 29 4.34 2.79 -2.58
CA ARG A 29 3.38 3.91 -2.74
C ARG A 29 3.49 4.96 -1.63
N GLY A 30 4.12 4.61 -0.51
CA GLY A 30 4.51 5.56 0.54
C GLY A 30 3.41 6.02 1.49
N TYR A 31 2.18 5.51 1.38
CA TYR A 31 1.10 5.82 2.33
C TYR A 31 0.18 4.63 2.63
N CYS A 32 -0.43 4.65 3.81
CA CYS A 32 -1.47 3.72 4.23
C CYS A 32 -2.85 4.26 3.86
N CYS A 33 -3.61 3.48 3.10
CA CYS A 33 -5.00 3.82 2.75
C CYS A 33 -6.01 3.50 3.87
N ARG A 34 -5.60 2.84 4.96
CA ARG A 34 -6.42 2.44 6.12
C ARG A 34 -7.61 1.51 5.81
N ASN A 35 -7.58 0.81 4.68
CA ASN A 35 -8.62 -0.14 4.27
C ASN A 35 -8.43 -1.57 4.83
N GLY A 36 -7.49 -1.79 5.75
CA GLY A 36 -7.24 -3.12 6.32
C GLY A 36 -6.73 -4.15 5.30
N CYS A 37 -5.81 -3.74 4.43
CA CYS A 37 -5.29 -4.61 3.37
C CYS A 37 -4.61 -5.87 3.93
N LEU A 38 -4.75 -7.00 3.23
CA LEU A 38 -4.15 -8.28 3.59
C LEU A 38 -2.62 -8.21 3.77
N HIS A 39 -1.94 -7.47 2.87
CA HIS A 39 -0.48 -7.32 2.84
C HIS A 39 -0.02 -5.95 3.35
N CYS A 40 -0.74 -5.35 4.30
CA CYS A 40 -0.42 -4.01 4.79
C CYS A 40 0.98 -3.96 5.45
N PRO A 41 1.95 -3.19 4.90
CA PRO A 41 3.29 -3.07 5.49
C PRO A 41 3.34 -2.14 6.70
N TYR A 42 2.27 -1.37 6.94
CA TYR A 42 2.24 -0.29 7.94
C TYR A 42 1.74 -0.82 9.29
N LYS A 43 2.54 -0.61 10.33
CA LYS A 43 2.15 -0.89 11.72
C LYS A 43 1.42 0.32 12.32
N ARG A 44 0.80 0.15 13.49
CA ARG A 44 0.09 1.25 14.20
C ARG A 44 0.98 2.48 14.40
N GLU A 45 2.26 2.27 14.66
CA GLU A 45 3.26 3.34 14.83
C GLU A 45 3.51 4.14 13.53
N ASP A 46 3.31 3.52 12.36
CA ASP A 46 3.47 4.18 11.06
C ASP A 46 2.25 5.04 10.69
N LEU A 47 1.06 4.69 11.19
CA LEU A 47 -0.16 5.45 10.97
C LEU A 47 -0.10 6.82 11.67
N LEU A 48 0.40 6.86 12.92
CA LEU A 48 0.56 8.10 13.68
C LEU A 48 1.48 9.09 12.95
N ARG A 49 2.59 8.60 12.37
CA ARG A 49 3.54 9.43 11.61
C ARG A 49 2.94 9.96 10.31
N GLN A 50 2.09 9.19 9.64
CA GLN A 50 1.44 9.63 8.41
C GLN A 50 0.35 10.69 8.67
N GLU A 51 -0.39 10.59 9.78
CA GLU A 51 -1.36 11.63 10.17
C GLU A 51 -0.67 12.99 10.41
N GLU A 52 0.54 12.99 10.99
CA GLU A 52 1.34 14.19 11.15
C GLU A 52 1.83 14.77 9.82
N GLN A 53 2.14 13.91 8.83
CA GLN A 53 2.58 14.33 7.50
C GLN A 53 1.42 14.93 6.67
N ILE A 54 0.23 14.34 6.71
CA ILE A 54 -0.97 14.85 6.01
C ILE A 54 -1.37 16.23 6.56
N LYS A 55 -1.26 16.45 7.88
CA LYS A 55 -1.55 17.77 8.50
C LYS A 55 -0.56 18.87 8.11
N LYS A 56 0.66 18.53 7.67
CA LYS A 56 1.73 19.48 7.31
C LYS A 56 1.74 19.86 5.82
N HIS A 57 0.92 19.23 4.99
CA HIS A 57 0.75 19.54 3.57
C HIS A 57 -0.76 19.60 3.24
N PRO A 58 -1.49 20.61 3.76
CA PRO A 58 -2.84 20.91 3.33
C PRO A 58 -2.89 21.46 1.89
#